data_AF-A0A2J8XBI5-F1
#
_entry.id   AF-A0A2J8XBI5-F1
#
_cell.length_a   1.000
_cell.length_b   1.000
_cell.length_c   1.000
_cell.angle_alpha   90.00
_cell.angle_beta   90.00
_cell.angle_gamma   90.00
#
_symmetry.space_group_name_H-M   'P 1'
#
loop_
_entity.id
_entity.type
_entity.pdbx_description
1 polymer ?
#
loop_
_entity_poly.entity_id
_entity_poly.type
_entity_poly.pdbx_seq_one_letter_code
_entity_poly.pdbx_strand_id
1 'polypeptide(L)'
;AASAASASSDVPPFQLGKPRFQQTSFYGRFRHFLDIIDPRTLFVTERRLREAVQLLEDYKHGTLRPGVTNEQLWSAQKIKQAILHPDTNEKIFMPFRMSGYIPFGTPIVVGLLLPNQTLASTVFWQWLNQSHNACVNYANRNATKPSPASKFIQGYLGAVISAVSIAVGLNVLVQKANKFTPATRLLIQRFVPFPAVGPAGDGADASGPAHAHPGATPDRHVHAGEIETSQLEPEIAQATSSRTVVYNKGL
;
A
#
# COMPACT_ATOMS: atom_id res chain seq x y z
N ALA A 1 -2.53 -21.60 -27.88
CA ALA A 1 -2.25 -20.19 -27.50
C ALA A 1 -1.86 -19.44 -28.76
N ALA A 2 -2.52 -18.31 -29.07
CA ALA A 2 -2.06 -17.44 -30.14
C ALA A 2 -0.71 -16.83 -29.73
N SER A 3 0.32 -17.01 -30.55
CA SER A 3 1.69 -16.57 -30.23
C SER A 3 1.88 -15.12 -30.68
N ALA A 4 2.25 -14.24 -29.75
CA ALA A 4 2.65 -12.87 -30.07
C ALA A 4 4.03 -12.85 -30.73
N ALA A 5 4.24 -11.95 -31.69
CA ALA A 5 5.53 -11.82 -32.37
C ALA A 5 6.61 -11.36 -31.37
N SER A 6 7.77 -12.04 -31.37
CA SER A 6 8.93 -11.65 -30.55
C SER A 6 9.64 -10.45 -31.20
N ALA A 7 9.21 -9.24 -30.86
CA ALA A 7 9.97 -8.04 -31.20
C ALA A 7 10.80 -7.59 -29.98
N SER A 8 12.12 -7.56 -30.16
CA SER A 8 13.19 -7.15 -29.22
C SER A 8 13.50 -8.10 -28.05
N SER A 9 14.81 -8.30 -27.81
CA SER A 9 15.42 -9.33 -26.96
C SER A 9 15.27 -9.14 -25.43
N ASP A 10 14.57 -8.10 -24.97
CA ASP A 10 14.51 -7.74 -23.54
C ASP A 10 13.12 -7.87 -22.90
N VAL A 11 12.07 -8.19 -23.66
CA VAL A 11 10.70 -8.29 -23.14
C VAL A 11 10.31 -9.77 -23.00
N PRO A 12 9.98 -10.24 -21.78
CA PRO A 12 9.61 -11.64 -21.58
C PRO A 12 8.31 -11.98 -22.30
N PRO A 13 8.09 -13.26 -22.68
CA PRO A 13 6.83 -13.71 -23.23
C PRO A 13 5.64 -13.30 -22.37
N PHE A 14 4.59 -12.80 -23.00
CA PHE A 14 3.43 -12.29 -22.30
C PHE A 14 2.65 -13.41 -21.60
N GLN A 15 2.25 -13.15 -20.36
CA GLN A 15 1.40 -14.04 -19.58
C GLN A 15 0.27 -13.23 -18.94
N LEU A 16 -0.96 -13.52 -19.35
CA LEU A 16 -2.13 -12.79 -18.88
C LEU A 16 -2.31 -12.96 -17.36
N GLY A 17 -2.43 -11.83 -16.66
CA GLY A 17 -2.64 -11.77 -15.21
C GLY A 17 -1.39 -12.07 -14.37
N LYS A 18 -0.23 -12.31 -15.00
CA LYS A 18 1.04 -12.52 -14.28
C LYS A 18 1.87 -11.23 -14.26
N PRO A 19 2.74 -11.02 -13.26
CA PRO A 19 3.68 -9.91 -13.26
C PRO A 19 4.68 -10.03 -14.42
N ARG A 20 5.06 -8.90 -15.03
CA ARG A 20 6.10 -8.83 -16.07
C ARG A 20 7.48 -9.19 -15.54
N PHE A 21 7.78 -8.76 -14.32
CA PHE A 21 9.08 -8.93 -13.69
C PHE A 21 9.04 -10.07 -12.67
N GLN A 22 10.18 -10.74 -12.50
CA GLN A 22 10.33 -11.84 -11.54
C GLN A 22 10.15 -11.36 -10.10
N GLN A 23 9.14 -11.89 -9.41
CA GLN A 23 8.84 -11.49 -8.03
C GLN A 23 9.74 -12.14 -6.97
N THR A 24 10.57 -13.11 -7.36
CA THR A 24 11.53 -13.79 -6.46
C THR A 24 12.75 -12.95 -6.11
N SER A 25 12.99 -11.86 -6.85
CA SER A 25 14.11 -10.95 -6.60
C SER A 25 13.60 -9.61 -6.08
N PHE A 26 14.35 -8.97 -5.18
CA PHE A 26 14.07 -7.59 -4.76
C PHE A 26 13.91 -6.65 -5.95
N TYR A 27 14.86 -6.68 -6.89
CA TYR A 27 14.87 -5.77 -8.03
C TYR A 27 13.68 -5.97 -8.97
N GLY A 28 13.21 -7.22 -9.14
CA GLY A 28 12.00 -7.49 -9.90
C GLY A 28 10.72 -7.01 -9.21
N ARG A 29 10.62 -7.16 -7.87
CA ARG A 29 9.54 -6.55 -7.07
C ARG A 29 9.57 -5.02 -7.17
N PHE A 30 10.75 -4.41 -7.08
CA PHE A 30 10.91 -2.97 -7.20
C PHE A 30 10.44 -2.44 -8.56
N ARG A 31 10.88 -3.06 -9.67
CA ARG A 31 10.40 -2.67 -11.01
C ARG A 31 8.90 -2.91 -11.20
N HIS A 32 8.37 -3.99 -10.62
CA HIS A 32 6.94 -4.24 -10.64
C HIS A 32 6.16 -3.14 -9.92
N PHE A 33 6.63 -2.74 -8.74
CA PHE A 33 6.04 -1.65 -7.98
C PHE A 33 6.10 -0.33 -8.77
N LEU A 34 7.23 0.01 -9.39
CA LEU A 34 7.34 1.19 -10.26
C LEU A 34 6.34 1.17 -11.42
N ASP A 35 6.03 0.00 -11.98
CA ASP A 35 5.01 -0.14 -13.01
C ASP A 35 3.59 0.11 -12.47
N ILE A 36 3.31 -0.34 -11.24
CA ILE A 36 2.02 -0.12 -10.55
C ILE A 36 1.80 1.37 -10.26
N ILE A 37 2.83 2.07 -9.79
CA ILE A 37 2.74 3.48 -9.39
C ILE A 37 3.05 4.46 -10.54
N ASP A 38 3.15 4.00 -11.80
CA ASP A 38 3.52 4.86 -12.92
C ASP A 38 2.48 5.97 -13.16
N PRO A 39 2.81 7.24 -12.91
CA PRO A 39 1.88 8.36 -13.01
C PRO A 39 1.42 8.63 -14.46
N ARG A 40 2.14 8.14 -15.47
CA ARG A 40 1.74 8.27 -16.88
C ARG A 40 0.38 7.62 -17.14
N THR A 41 0.03 6.59 -16.37
CA THR A 41 -1.26 5.90 -16.48
C THR A 41 -2.45 6.77 -16.05
N LEU A 42 -2.22 7.86 -15.31
CA LEU A 42 -3.27 8.81 -14.92
C LEU A 42 -3.84 9.56 -16.12
N PHE A 43 -3.02 9.81 -17.14
CA PHE A 43 -3.37 10.59 -18.33
C PHE A 43 -3.83 9.72 -19.51
N VAL A 44 -4.02 8.43 -19.28
CA VAL A 44 -4.53 7.51 -20.32
C VAL A 44 -5.99 7.84 -20.62
N THR A 45 -6.29 7.99 -21.91
CA THR A 45 -7.65 8.30 -22.38
C THR A 45 -8.56 7.08 -22.32
N GLU A 46 -9.87 7.31 -22.24
CA GLU A 46 -10.88 6.25 -22.30
C GLU A 46 -10.76 5.39 -23.56
N ARG A 47 -10.41 6.02 -24.70
CA ARG A 47 -10.20 5.29 -25.95
C ARG A 47 -9.06 4.28 -25.82
N ARG A 48 -7.90 4.73 -25.31
CA ARG A 48 -6.74 3.85 -25.12
C ARG A 48 -7.06 2.76 -24.09
N LEU A 49 -7.77 3.08 -23.00
CA LEU A 49 -8.20 2.06 -22.04
C LEU A 49 -9.05 0.97 -22.71
N ARG A 50 -10.06 1.35 -23.51
CA ARG A 50 -10.88 0.38 -24.24
C ARG A 50 -10.06 -0.46 -25.22
N GLU A 51 -9.14 0.14 -25.95
CA GLU A 51 -8.21 -0.57 -26.84
C GLU A 51 -7.32 -1.55 -26.06
N ALA A 52 -6.87 -1.17 -24.85
CA ALA A 52 -6.09 -2.04 -23.97
C ALA A 52 -6.88 -3.28 -23.56
N VAL A 53 -8.12 -3.06 -23.10
CA VAL A 53 -9.01 -4.14 -22.66
C VAL A 53 -9.32 -5.07 -23.83
N GLN A 54 -9.70 -4.51 -24.98
CA GLN A 54 -10.00 -5.31 -26.17
C GLN A 54 -8.81 -6.16 -26.60
N LEU A 55 -7.60 -5.60 -26.61
CA LEU A 55 -6.39 -6.34 -26.99
C LEU A 55 -6.14 -7.56 -26.07
N LEU A 56 -6.43 -7.43 -24.78
CA LEU A 56 -6.29 -8.52 -23.81
C LEU A 56 -7.40 -9.56 -23.94
N GLU A 57 -8.63 -9.16 -24.28
CA GLU A 57 -9.72 -10.11 -24.59
C GLU A 57 -9.44 -10.86 -25.90
N ASP A 58 -8.93 -10.18 -26.93
CA ASP A 58 -8.50 -10.81 -28.19
C ASP A 58 -7.37 -11.82 -27.94
N TYR A 59 -6.42 -11.49 -27.04
CA TYR A 59 -5.38 -12.42 -26.59
C TYR A 59 -5.99 -13.67 -25.94
N LYS A 60 -6.95 -13.48 -25.05
CA LYS A 60 -7.63 -14.55 -24.30
C LYS A 60 -8.44 -15.47 -25.22
N HIS A 61 -9.08 -14.93 -26.25
CA HIS A 61 -9.86 -15.69 -27.23
C HIS A 61 -9.02 -16.25 -28.39
N GLY A 62 -7.72 -15.91 -28.46
CA GLY A 62 -6.84 -16.35 -29.53
C GLY A 62 -7.11 -15.67 -30.88
N THR A 63 -7.81 -14.54 -30.89
CA THR A 63 -8.19 -13.77 -32.08
C THR A 63 -7.27 -12.58 -32.34
N LEU A 64 -6.02 -12.66 -31.88
CA LEU A 64 -5.04 -11.59 -32.04
C LEU A 64 -4.78 -11.28 -33.52
N ARG A 65 -4.68 -9.99 -33.82
CA ARG A 65 -4.26 -9.53 -35.14
C ARG A 65 -2.79 -9.95 -35.38
N PRO A 66 -2.43 -10.33 -36.61
CA PRO A 66 -1.03 -10.55 -36.97
C PRO A 66 -0.17 -9.32 -36.66
N GLY A 67 1.02 -9.53 -36.10
CA GLY A 67 1.96 -8.46 -35.79
C GLY A 67 1.87 -7.84 -34.39
N VAL A 68 0.93 -8.29 -33.54
CA VAL A 68 0.91 -7.89 -32.11
C VAL A 68 2.14 -8.43 -31.38
N THR A 69 2.83 -7.55 -30.66
CA THR A 69 4.05 -7.89 -29.90
C THR A 69 3.77 -8.15 -28.42
N ASN A 70 4.68 -8.87 -27.74
CA ASN A 70 4.59 -9.06 -26.28
C ASN A 70 4.61 -7.74 -25.51
N GLU A 71 5.37 -6.75 -25.99
CA GLU A 71 5.42 -5.42 -25.37
C GLU A 71 4.06 -4.71 -25.37
N GLN A 72 3.32 -4.80 -26.49
CA GLN A 72 1.97 -4.22 -26.58
C GLN A 72 1.01 -4.88 -25.59
N LEU A 73 1.09 -6.20 -25.42
CA LEU A 73 0.28 -6.94 -24.47
C LEU A 73 0.63 -6.58 -23.01
N TRP A 74 1.92 -6.49 -22.67
CA TRP A 74 2.37 -6.03 -21.37
C TRP A 74 1.91 -4.59 -21.07
N SER A 75 2.01 -3.69 -22.05
CA SER A 75 1.54 -2.31 -21.95
C SER A 75 0.02 -2.25 -21.74
N ALA A 76 -0.75 -3.05 -22.47
CA ALA A 76 -2.19 -3.14 -22.30
C ALA A 76 -2.58 -3.68 -20.92
N GLN A 77 -1.88 -4.70 -20.42
CA GLN A 77 -2.10 -5.21 -19.06
C GLN A 77 -1.81 -4.16 -18.00
N LYS A 78 -0.68 -3.45 -18.11
CA LYS A 78 -0.34 -2.34 -17.20
C LYS A 78 -1.44 -1.28 -17.15
N ILE A 79 -1.99 -0.89 -18.31
CA ILE A 79 -3.06 0.10 -18.38
C ILE A 79 -4.36 -0.41 -17.76
N LYS A 80 -4.75 -1.65 -18.07
CA LYS A 80 -5.93 -2.28 -17.47
C LYS A 80 -5.80 -2.32 -15.95
N GLN A 81 -4.66 -2.79 -15.43
CA GLN A 81 -4.39 -2.92 -14.00
C GLN A 81 -4.28 -1.58 -13.26
N ALA A 82 -3.77 -0.53 -13.92
CA ALA A 82 -3.63 0.78 -13.30
C ALA A 82 -4.96 1.55 -13.17
N ILE A 83 -5.97 1.21 -13.99
CA ILE A 83 -7.20 2.00 -14.12
C ILE A 83 -8.44 1.25 -13.66
N LEU A 84 -8.50 -0.06 -13.90
CA LEU A 84 -9.64 -0.91 -13.54
C LEU A 84 -9.32 -1.75 -12.31
N HIS A 85 -10.30 -1.89 -11.44
CA HIS A 85 -10.22 -2.80 -10.31
C HIS A 85 -10.12 -4.25 -10.80
N PRO A 86 -9.18 -5.08 -10.32
CA PRO A 86 -8.96 -6.42 -10.84
C PRO A 86 -10.18 -7.35 -10.69
N ASP A 87 -10.90 -7.22 -9.57
CA ASP A 87 -12.06 -8.06 -9.28
C ASP A 87 -13.37 -7.55 -9.91
N THR A 88 -13.70 -6.26 -9.77
CA THR A 88 -14.99 -5.72 -10.26
C THR A 88 -14.92 -5.23 -11.71
N ASN A 89 -13.71 -5.05 -12.26
CA ASN A 89 -13.46 -4.35 -13.53
C ASN A 89 -14.04 -2.92 -13.59
N GLU A 90 -14.41 -2.34 -12.45
CA GLU A 90 -14.87 -0.97 -12.38
C GLU A 90 -13.69 -0.01 -12.40
N LYS A 91 -13.93 1.17 -12.98
CA LYS A 91 -12.91 2.20 -13.09
C LYS A 91 -12.64 2.83 -11.72
N ILE A 92 -11.39 2.75 -11.27
CA ILE A 92 -10.95 3.40 -10.04
C ILE A 92 -10.85 4.91 -10.27
N PHE A 93 -11.38 5.69 -9.33
CA PHE A 93 -11.29 7.15 -9.36
C PHE A 93 -9.83 7.58 -9.32
N MET A 94 -9.45 8.52 -10.20
CA MET A 94 -8.04 8.82 -10.52
C MET A 94 -7.14 9.12 -9.32
N PRO A 95 -7.55 9.95 -8.33
CA PRO A 95 -6.76 10.20 -7.14
C PRO A 95 -6.51 8.98 -6.25
N PHE A 96 -7.33 7.94 -6.36
CA PHE A 96 -7.27 6.75 -5.52
C PHE A 96 -6.66 5.54 -6.24
N ARG A 97 -6.21 5.70 -7.49
CA ARG A 97 -5.40 4.69 -8.18
C ARG A 97 -4.04 4.60 -7.51
N MET A 98 -3.41 3.44 -7.58
CA MET A 98 -2.02 3.31 -7.12
C MET A 98 -1.06 4.28 -7.83
N SER A 99 -1.28 4.55 -9.13
CA SER A 99 -0.53 5.57 -9.87
C SER A 99 -0.82 7.02 -9.43
N GLY A 100 -1.92 7.24 -8.72
CA GLY A 100 -2.31 8.53 -8.15
C GLY A 100 -1.72 8.77 -6.75
N TYR A 101 -1.24 7.72 -6.07
CA TYR A 101 -0.78 7.79 -4.69
C TYR A 101 0.29 8.87 -4.49
N ILE A 102 1.33 8.88 -5.33
CA ILE A 102 2.40 9.88 -5.22
C ILE A 102 1.94 11.26 -5.72
N PRO A 103 1.37 11.42 -6.93
CA PRO A 103 1.00 12.74 -7.44
C PRO A 103 -0.04 13.48 -6.57
N PHE A 104 -1.02 12.76 -6.01
CA PHE A 104 -2.06 13.37 -5.17
C PHE A 104 -1.70 13.37 -3.68
N GLY A 105 -0.85 12.46 -3.22
CA GLY A 105 -0.36 12.42 -1.84
C GLY A 105 0.74 13.44 -1.54
N THR A 106 1.59 13.76 -2.52
CA THR A 106 2.72 14.68 -2.33
C THR A 106 2.30 16.08 -1.86
N PRO A 107 1.27 16.74 -2.43
CA PRO A 107 0.78 18.01 -1.91
C PRO A 107 0.32 17.93 -0.44
N ILE A 108 -0.24 16.80 -0.01
CA ILE A 108 -0.69 16.58 1.37
C ILE A 108 0.52 16.50 2.31
N VAL A 109 1.55 15.75 1.92
CA VAL A 109 2.80 15.64 2.69
C VAL A 109 3.52 16.98 2.75
N VAL A 110 3.58 17.73 1.65
CA VAL A 110 4.11 19.10 1.64
C VAL A 110 3.34 19.98 2.62
N GLY A 111 1.99 19.88 2.62
CA GLY A 111 1.13 20.56 3.57
C GLY A 111 1.44 20.23 5.03
N LEU A 112 1.72 18.96 5.35
CA LEU A 112 2.15 18.51 6.68
C LEU A 112 3.52 19.06 7.10
N LEU A 113 4.42 19.31 6.14
CA LEU A 113 5.80 19.73 6.39
C LEU A 113 5.99 21.26 6.36
N LEU A 114 4.93 22.04 6.11
CA LEU A 114 5.03 23.50 6.11
C LEU A 114 5.49 24.04 7.48
N PRO A 115 6.40 25.03 7.51
CA PRO A 115 6.83 25.65 8.76
C PRO A 115 5.69 26.46 9.39
N ASN A 116 5.73 26.64 10.72
CA ASN A 116 4.78 27.46 11.49
C ASN A 116 3.31 27.04 11.30
N GLN A 117 3.06 25.74 11.19
CA GLN A 117 1.70 25.21 11.17
C GLN A 117 0.91 25.62 12.41
N THR A 118 -0.30 26.14 12.18
CA THR A 118 -1.29 26.31 13.25
C THR A 118 -1.85 24.95 13.66
N LEU A 119 -2.41 24.85 14.88
CA LEU A 119 -3.07 23.64 15.34
C LEU A 119 -4.18 23.18 14.36
N ALA A 120 -4.98 24.13 13.86
CA ALA A 120 -6.03 23.86 12.89
C ALA A 120 -5.46 23.32 11.56
N SER A 121 -4.36 23.90 11.08
CA SER A 121 -3.66 23.41 9.88
C SER A 121 -3.15 21.98 10.08
N THR A 122 -2.51 21.70 11.22
CA THR A 122 -2.02 20.35 11.55
C THR A 122 -3.14 19.32 11.58
N VAL A 123 -4.27 19.64 12.23
CA VAL A 123 -5.44 18.76 12.26
C VAL A 123 -5.98 18.52 10.85
N PHE A 124 -6.13 19.58 10.07
CA PHE A 124 -6.62 19.50 8.69
C PHE A 124 -5.74 18.60 7.82
N TRP A 125 -4.43 18.80 7.81
CA TRP A 125 -3.52 18.02 6.98
C TRP A 125 -3.42 16.56 7.44
N GLN A 126 -3.46 16.30 8.74
CA GLN A 126 -3.47 14.92 9.26
C GLN A 126 -4.77 14.20 8.88
N TRP A 127 -5.92 14.86 9.04
CA TRP A 127 -7.20 14.31 8.60
C TRP A 127 -7.21 14.05 7.09
N LEU A 128 -6.71 14.99 6.29
CA LEU A 128 -6.66 14.85 4.84
C LEU A 128 -5.75 13.68 4.42
N ASN A 129 -4.59 13.54 5.05
CA ASN A 129 -3.66 12.43 4.81
C ASN A 129 -4.29 11.07 5.14
N GLN A 130 -4.91 10.92 6.30
CA GLN A 130 -5.56 9.66 6.68
C GLN A 130 -6.78 9.36 5.80
N SER A 131 -7.50 10.39 5.36
CA SER A 131 -8.62 10.24 4.43
C SER A 131 -8.15 9.78 3.05
N HIS A 132 -7.07 10.37 2.52
CA HIS A 132 -6.48 9.93 1.25
C HIS A 132 -6.02 8.47 1.32
N ASN A 133 -5.26 8.10 2.36
CA ASN A 133 -4.81 6.72 2.56
C ASN A 133 -5.99 5.73 2.71
N ALA A 134 -7.05 6.12 3.43
CA ALA A 134 -8.24 5.29 3.57
C ALA A 134 -8.96 5.09 2.23
N CYS A 135 -9.10 6.15 1.41
CA CYS A 135 -9.73 6.07 0.10
C CYS A 135 -8.91 5.21 -0.88
N VAL A 136 -7.58 5.38 -0.92
CA VAL A 136 -6.69 4.54 -1.73
C VAL A 136 -6.80 3.07 -1.31
N ASN A 137 -6.73 2.79 -0.01
CA ASN A 137 -6.84 1.42 0.48
C ASN A 137 -8.22 0.80 0.20
N TYR A 138 -9.29 1.58 0.30
CA TYR A 138 -10.64 1.12 -0.02
C TYR A 138 -10.82 0.86 -1.51
N ALA A 139 -10.30 1.74 -2.37
CA ALA A 139 -10.44 1.63 -3.82
C ALA A 139 -9.60 0.51 -4.44
N ASN A 140 -8.52 0.09 -3.77
CA ASN A 140 -7.64 -1.00 -4.21
C ASN A 140 -7.76 -2.26 -3.33
N ARG A 141 -8.83 -2.36 -2.52
CA ARG A 141 -9.05 -3.52 -1.66
C ARG A 141 -9.36 -4.76 -2.48
N ASN A 142 -9.12 -5.94 -1.91
CA ASN A 142 -9.63 -7.16 -2.50
C ASN A 142 -11.17 -7.19 -2.39
N ALA A 143 -11.88 -7.16 -3.52
CA ALA A 143 -13.34 -7.13 -3.55
C ALA A 143 -13.96 -8.53 -3.54
N THR A 144 -13.17 -9.60 -3.73
CA THR A 144 -13.64 -11.00 -3.63
C THR A 144 -14.03 -11.40 -2.19
N LYS A 145 -13.65 -10.59 -1.20
CA LYS A 145 -13.95 -10.84 0.21
C LYS A 145 -14.82 -9.71 0.79
N PRO A 146 -16.13 -9.93 1.00
CA PRO A 146 -16.98 -8.93 1.60
C PRO A 146 -16.49 -8.63 3.01
N SER A 147 -15.93 -7.43 3.17
CA SER A 147 -15.46 -6.93 4.46
C SER A 147 -16.48 -5.90 4.97
N PRO A 148 -16.96 -6.01 6.22
CA PRO A 148 -17.96 -5.08 6.75
C PRO A 148 -17.49 -3.64 6.66
N ALA A 149 -18.34 -2.75 6.16
CA ALA A 149 -18.04 -1.31 6.09
C ALA A 149 -17.66 -0.72 7.46
N SER A 150 -18.22 -1.27 8.54
CA SER A 150 -17.90 -0.89 9.92
C SER A 150 -16.43 -1.06 10.27
N LYS A 151 -15.74 -2.11 9.78
CA LYS A 151 -14.32 -2.33 10.03
C LYS A 151 -13.45 -1.26 9.36
N PHE A 152 -13.81 -0.84 8.14
CA PHE A 152 -13.14 0.26 7.45
C PHE A 152 -13.33 1.58 8.18
N ILE A 153 -14.57 1.89 8.60
CA ILE A 153 -14.87 3.13 9.33
C ILE A 153 -14.14 3.16 10.68
N GLN A 154 -14.17 2.06 11.44
CA GLN A 154 -13.43 1.94 12.70
C GLN A 154 -11.93 2.14 12.51
N GLY A 155 -11.34 1.49 11.50
CA GLY A 155 -9.93 1.65 11.16
C GLY A 155 -9.58 3.09 10.78
N TYR A 156 -10.42 3.72 9.95
CA TYR A 156 -10.24 5.12 9.55
C TYR A 156 -10.32 6.08 10.75
N LEU A 157 -11.33 5.96 11.60
CA LEU A 157 -11.47 6.81 12.79
C LEU A 157 -10.29 6.63 13.75
N GLY A 158 -9.89 5.38 14.02
CA GLY A 158 -8.71 5.09 14.84
C GLY A 158 -7.44 5.71 14.27
N ALA A 159 -7.26 5.63 12.95
CA ALA A 159 -6.12 6.19 12.24
C ALA A 159 -6.11 7.74 12.29
N VAL A 160 -7.25 8.40 12.11
CA VAL A 160 -7.39 9.87 12.21
C VAL A 160 -7.11 10.35 13.63
N ILE A 161 -7.79 9.76 14.62
CA ILE A 161 -7.64 10.14 16.03
C ILE A 161 -6.20 9.98 16.47
N SER A 162 -5.55 8.86 16.13
CA SER A 162 -4.15 8.61 16.50
C SER A 162 -3.21 9.63 15.86
N ALA A 163 -3.34 9.85 14.55
CA ALA A 163 -2.47 10.77 13.81
C ALA A 163 -2.60 12.22 14.31
N VAL A 164 -3.84 12.68 14.55
CA VAL A 164 -4.10 14.02 15.09
C VAL A 164 -3.59 14.14 16.53
N SER A 165 -3.84 13.15 17.39
CA SER A 165 -3.40 13.18 18.79
C SER A 165 -1.88 13.29 18.92
N ILE A 166 -1.14 12.48 18.14
CA ILE A 166 0.33 12.52 18.12
C ILE A 166 0.81 13.89 17.63
N ALA A 167 0.26 14.39 16.52
CA ALA A 167 0.70 15.66 15.94
C ALA A 167 0.42 16.86 16.85
N VAL A 168 -0.76 16.91 17.46
CA VAL A 168 -1.12 17.95 18.44
C VAL A 168 -0.26 17.83 19.70
N GLY A 169 -0.06 16.61 20.21
CA GLY A 169 0.76 16.35 21.40
C GLY A 169 2.21 16.80 21.21
N LEU A 170 2.83 16.47 20.07
CA LEU A 170 4.18 16.93 19.71
C LEU A 170 4.23 18.46 19.58
N ASN A 171 3.25 19.09 18.92
CA ASN A 171 3.20 20.55 18.80
C ASN A 171 3.15 21.25 20.17
N VAL A 172 2.31 20.76 21.09
CA VAL A 172 2.22 21.30 22.45
C VAL A 172 3.52 21.06 23.22
N LEU A 173 4.13 19.89 23.09
CA LEU A 173 5.40 19.57 23.75
C LEU A 173 6.53 20.48 23.24
N VAL A 174 6.64 20.69 21.93
CA VAL A 174 7.62 21.60 21.32
C VAL A 174 7.41 23.05 21.78
N GLN A 175 6.15 23.53 21.83
CA GLN A 175 5.86 24.87 22.33
C GLN A 175 6.22 25.03 23.82
N LYS A 176 6.01 24.00 24.65
CA LYS A 176 6.46 24.00 26.05
C LYS A 176 7.99 23.91 26.15
N ALA A 177 8.64 23.10 25.31
CA ALA A 177 10.09 22.95 25.25
C ALA A 177 10.80 24.26 24.83
N ASN A 178 10.20 25.04 23.94
CA ASN A 178 10.69 26.35 23.51
C ASN A 178 10.61 27.43 24.61
N LYS A 179 9.99 27.14 25.76
CA LYS A 179 10.01 28.01 26.96
C LYS A 179 11.20 27.71 27.89
N PHE A 180 12.00 26.69 27.61
CA PHE A 180 13.21 26.39 28.39
C PHE A 180 14.46 27.02 27.77
N THR A 181 15.48 27.27 28.60
CA THR A 181 16.75 27.90 28.23
C THR A 181 17.49 27.14 27.11
N PRO A 182 18.38 27.81 26.33
CA PRO A 182 19.09 27.20 25.20
C PRO A 182 19.83 25.89 25.53
N ALA A 183 20.33 25.76 26.77
CA ALA A 183 20.99 24.56 27.27
C ALA A 183 20.02 23.36 27.45
N THR A 184 18.80 23.59 27.96
CA THR A 184 17.77 22.55 28.10
C THR A 184 17.20 22.14 26.73
N ARG A 185 17.10 23.10 25.80
CA ARG A 185 16.72 22.82 24.39
C ARG A 185 17.75 21.93 23.68
N LEU A 186 19.05 22.18 23.90
CA LEU A 186 20.13 21.33 23.38
C LEU A 186 20.09 19.92 23.98
N LEU A 187 19.82 19.80 25.28
CA LEU A 187 19.68 18.48 25.93
C LEU A 187 18.45 17.73 25.41
N ILE A 188 17.28 18.36 25.34
CA ILE A 188 16.05 17.73 24.83
C ILE A 188 16.21 17.33 23.35
N GLN A 189 16.77 18.20 22.50
CA GLN A 189 17.01 17.87 21.09
C GLN A 189 18.07 16.75 20.89
N ARG A 190 18.98 16.56 21.84
CA ARG A 190 19.97 15.46 21.84
C ARG A 190 19.37 14.12 22.26
N PHE A 191 18.28 14.12 23.05
CA PHE A 191 17.59 12.92 23.54
C PHE A 191 16.32 12.56 22.77
N VAL A 192 15.73 13.50 22.02
CA VAL A 192 14.57 13.25 21.13
C VAL A 192 14.81 12.17 20.07
N PRO A 193 16.02 11.93 19.52
CA PRO A 193 16.18 10.89 18.51
C PRO A 193 16.22 9.44 19.05
N PHE A 194 16.21 9.21 20.37
CA PHE A 194 16.55 7.89 20.94
C PHE A 194 15.62 7.32 22.03
N PRO A 195 14.28 7.41 21.87
CA PRO A 195 13.43 6.33 22.38
C PRO A 195 12.43 5.80 21.34
N ALA A 196 12.81 5.75 20.06
CA ALA A 196 12.01 5.08 19.01
C ALA A 196 12.72 3.86 18.39
N VAL A 197 13.64 3.22 19.14
CA VAL A 197 14.26 1.95 18.75
C VAL A 197 14.32 0.99 19.95
N GLY A 198 13.16 0.43 20.32
CA GLY A 198 12.92 -0.83 21.06
C GLY A 198 13.17 -0.86 22.59
N PRO A 199 12.52 -1.78 23.37
CA PRO A 199 11.46 -2.74 23.04
C PRO A 199 10.17 -2.51 23.87
N ALA A 200 9.02 -2.33 23.23
CA ALA A 200 7.71 -2.38 23.89
C ALA A 200 6.88 -3.53 23.32
N GLY A 201 7.49 -4.72 23.37
CA GLY A 201 6.89 -5.98 22.95
C GLY A 201 7.36 -7.10 23.86
N ASP A 202 7.31 -6.89 25.18
CA ASP A 202 7.40 -7.94 26.20
C ASP A 202 6.81 -7.35 27.49
N GLY A 203 5.69 -7.89 27.96
CA GLY A 203 5.08 -7.48 29.23
C GLY A 203 3.57 -7.27 29.21
N ALA A 204 2.81 -8.23 28.72
CA ALA A 204 1.43 -8.44 29.17
C ALA A 204 1.08 -9.94 29.22
N ASP A 205 2.02 -10.78 29.64
CA ASP A 205 1.71 -12.12 30.16
C ASP A 205 1.54 -12.00 31.68
N ALA A 206 0.30 -11.73 32.09
CA ALA A 206 -0.14 -11.88 33.47
C ALA A 206 -1.50 -12.57 33.49
N SER A 207 -1.49 -13.89 33.26
CA SER A 207 -2.54 -14.82 33.70
C SER A 207 -1.96 -16.24 33.69
N GLY A 208 -1.79 -16.81 34.88
CA GLY A 208 -1.26 -18.16 35.11
C GLY A 208 -2.15 -19.31 34.61
N PRO A 209 -1.73 -20.57 34.86
CA PRO A 209 -2.06 -21.71 34.02
C PRO A 209 -3.36 -22.44 34.40
N ALA A 210 -3.86 -23.17 33.40
CA ALA A 210 -4.71 -24.36 33.47
C ALA A 210 -6.14 -24.19 34.02
N HIS A 211 -7.12 -24.31 33.12
CA HIS A 211 -8.10 -25.40 33.20
C HIS A 211 -8.63 -25.70 31.79
N ALA A 212 -8.51 -26.97 31.39
CA ALA A 212 -8.99 -27.49 30.12
C ALA A 212 -10.52 -27.57 30.09
N HIS A 213 -11.14 -27.13 29.01
CA HIS A 213 -12.34 -27.74 28.45
C HIS A 213 -12.33 -27.64 26.92
N PRO A 214 -12.68 -28.72 26.20
CA PRO A 214 -12.55 -28.80 24.74
C PRO A 214 -13.83 -28.32 24.05
N GLY A 215 -13.70 -27.63 22.93
CA GLY A 215 -14.81 -27.39 22.00
C GLY A 215 -15.02 -25.93 21.64
N ALA A 216 -14.18 -25.41 20.75
CA ALA A 216 -14.56 -24.36 19.81
C ALA A 216 -13.49 -24.30 18.71
N THR A 217 -13.84 -24.79 17.53
CA THR A 217 -13.10 -24.56 16.29
C THR A 217 -12.99 -23.05 16.04
N PRO A 218 -11.79 -22.48 15.79
CA PRO A 218 -11.70 -21.09 15.39
C PRO A 218 -11.95 -20.99 13.88
N ASP A 219 -13.07 -20.36 13.53
CA ASP A 219 -13.37 -19.92 12.17
C ASP A 219 -12.25 -19.03 11.64
N ARG A 220 -11.50 -19.58 10.68
CA ARG A 220 -10.70 -18.83 9.71
C ARG A 220 -11.64 -17.85 9.00
N HIS A 221 -11.23 -16.58 8.82
CA HIS A 221 -11.24 -15.88 7.52
C HIS A 221 -11.01 -14.36 7.65
N VAL A 222 -9.73 -13.96 7.56
CA VAL A 222 -9.31 -12.71 6.92
C VAL A 222 -8.10 -13.09 6.04
N HIS A 223 -8.26 -13.23 4.71
CA HIS A 223 -7.08 -13.47 3.87
C HIS A 223 -6.48 -12.15 3.42
N ALA A 224 -5.63 -11.61 4.27
CA ALA A 224 -4.36 -11.12 3.78
C ALA A 224 -3.47 -12.35 3.44
N GLY A 225 -2.48 -12.16 2.56
CA GLY A 225 -1.51 -13.22 2.31
C GLY A 225 -0.74 -13.46 3.61
N GLU A 226 -0.80 -14.67 4.14
CA GLU A 226 0.05 -15.08 5.25
C GLU A 226 1.30 -15.74 4.65
N ILE A 227 2.47 -15.26 5.03
CA ILE A 227 3.75 -15.90 4.73
C ILE A 227 4.42 -16.25 6.06
N GLU A 228 4.92 -17.47 6.18
CA GLU A 228 5.74 -17.82 7.34
C GLU A 228 7.02 -17.00 7.33
N THR A 229 7.44 -16.53 8.50
CA THR A 229 8.66 -15.74 8.67
C THR A 229 9.91 -16.51 8.24
N SER A 230 9.84 -17.86 8.25
CA SER A 230 10.85 -18.77 7.71
C SER A 230 11.07 -18.64 6.19
N GLN A 231 10.09 -18.10 5.46
CA GLN A 231 10.15 -17.87 4.02
C GLN A 231 10.51 -16.42 3.65
N LEU A 232 10.74 -15.56 4.64
CA LEU A 232 11.18 -14.19 4.43
C LEU A 232 12.70 -14.12 4.27
N GLU A 233 13.19 -13.08 3.59
CA GLU A 233 14.62 -12.79 3.54
C GLU A 233 15.17 -12.61 4.96
N PRO A 234 16.42 -13.04 5.24
CA PRO A 234 16.97 -13.09 6.61
C PRO A 234 16.90 -11.74 7.33
N GLU A 235 17.08 -10.65 6.59
CA GLU A 235 17.02 -9.26 7.05
C GLU A 235 15.61 -8.82 7.48
N ILE A 236 14.56 -9.34 6.85
CA ILE A 236 13.16 -9.06 7.21
C ILE A 236 12.71 -9.99 8.34
N ALA A 237 13.15 -11.25 8.29
CA ALA A 237 12.88 -12.24 9.34
C ALA A 237 13.46 -11.81 10.70
N GLN A 238 14.63 -11.17 10.71
CA GLN A 238 15.24 -10.63 11.94
C GLN A 238 14.51 -9.41 12.50
N ALA A 239 13.69 -8.73 11.70
CA ALA A 239 12.95 -7.54 12.11
C ALA A 239 11.59 -7.85 12.78
N THR A 240 11.21 -9.13 12.89
CA THR A 240 9.93 -9.53 13.50
C THR A 240 10.05 -10.80 14.34
N SER A 241 9.42 -10.81 15.52
CA SER A 241 9.26 -12.02 16.35
C SER A 241 8.01 -12.83 15.99
N SER A 242 7.18 -12.35 15.05
CA SER A 242 5.99 -13.08 14.59
C SER A 242 6.39 -14.29 13.75
N ARG A 243 5.67 -15.40 13.93
CA ARG A 243 5.83 -16.63 13.15
C ARG A 243 5.26 -16.52 11.73
N THR A 244 4.32 -15.60 11.54
CA THR A 244 3.60 -15.38 10.30
C THR A 244 3.44 -13.89 10.07
N VAL A 245 3.74 -13.43 8.85
CA VAL A 245 3.57 -12.03 8.44
C VAL A 245 2.43 -11.93 7.46
N VAL A 246 1.60 -10.91 7.69
CA VAL A 246 0.36 -10.66 6.98
C VAL A 246 0.60 -9.53 5.98
N TYR A 247 0.50 -9.80 4.68
CA TYR A 247 0.72 -8.81 3.63
C TYR A 247 -0.52 -8.64 2.73
N ASN A 248 -0.65 -7.44 2.18
CA ASN A 248 -1.73 -7.15 1.23
C ASN A 248 -1.30 -7.63 -0.16
N LYS A 249 -2.08 -8.53 -0.78
CA LYS A 249 -1.76 -9.12 -2.10
C LYS A 249 -1.85 -8.12 -3.26
N GLY A 250 -2.23 -6.88 -3.00
CA GLY A 250 -2.29 -5.78 -3.99
C GLY A 250 -1.00 -4.95 -4.12
N LEU A 251 0.10 -5.38 -3.49
CA LEU A 251 1.43 -4.76 -3.58
C LEU A 251 2.45 -5.77 -4.11
#